data_AF-A0A842LV81-F1
#
_entry.id   AF-A0A842LV81-F1
#
_cell.length_a   1.000
_cell.length_b   1.000
_cell.length_c   1.000
_cell.angle_alpha   90.00
_cell.angle_beta   90.00
_cell.angle_gamma   90.00
#
_symmetry.space_group_name_H-M   'P 1'
#
loop_
_entity.id
_entity.type
_entity.pdbx_description
1 polymer ?
#
loop_
_entity_poly.entity_id
_entity_poly.type
_entity_poly.pdbx_seq_one_letter_code
_entity_poly.pdbx_strand_id
1 'polypeptide(L)' 'MAQYICERCRKVIDSKELLALPGIRCPSCGHRILYKARSQVVREIRAR' A
#
# COMPACT_ATOMS: atom_id res chain seq x y z
N MET A 1 8.01 -6.97 0.00
CA MET A 1 7.49 -6.07 1.05
C MET A 1 6.09 -5.63 0.66
N ALA A 2 5.19 -5.42 1.63
CA ALA A 2 3.82 -5.04 1.32
C ALA A 2 3.77 -3.56 0.96
N GLN A 3 3.42 -3.27 -0.30
CA GLN A 3 3.16 -1.91 -0.77
C GLN A 3 1.70 -1.54 -0.48
N TYR A 4 1.48 -0.29 -0.12
CA TYR A 4 0.16 0.30 0.11
C TYR A 4 -0.06 1.44 -0.87
N ILE A 5 -1.31 1.63 -1.28
CA ILE A 5 -1.71 2.71 -2.19
C ILE A 5 -2.67 3.61 -1.42
N CYS A 6 -2.37 4.90 -1.37
CA CYS A 6 -3.32 5.85 -0.79
C CYS A 6 -4.51 6.07 -1.72
N GLU A 7 -5.72 6.07 -1.16
CA GLU A 7 -6.97 6.35 -1.89
C GLU A 7 -6.93 7.71 -2.60
N ARG A 8 -6.46 8.75 -1.90
CA ARG A 8 -6.51 10.13 -2.41
C ARG A 8 -5.38 10.49 -3.37
N CYS A 9 -4.12 10.23 -3.01
CA CYS A 9 -2.97 10.63 -3.82
C CYS A 9 -2.42 9.53 -4.71
N ARG A 10 -2.97 8.30 -4.61
CA ARG A 10 -2.55 7.09 -5.36
C ARG A 10 -1.06 6.77 -5.32
N LYS A 11 -0.33 7.37 -4.39
CA LYS A 11 1.09 7.10 -4.19
C LYS A 11 1.26 5.74 -3.56
N VAL A 12 2.28 5.04 -4.02
CA VAL A 12 2.74 3.78 -3.46
C VAL A 12 3.59 4.09 -2.24
N ILE A 13 3.24 3.53 -1.10
CA ILE A 13 3.88 3.70 0.20
C ILE A 13 4.42 2.33 0.61
N ASP A 14 5.65 2.26 1.08
CA ASP A 14 6.16 1.01 1.63
C ASP A 14 5.73 0.85 3.09
N SER A 15 5.51 -0.40 3.49
CA SER A 15 5.22 -0.82 4.86
C SER A 15 6.18 -0.23 5.91
N LYS A 16 7.44 0.00 5.55
CA LYS A 16 8.45 0.64 6.42
C LYS A 16 8.13 2.10 6.75
N GLU A 17 7.60 2.86 5.79
CA GLU A 17 7.26 4.27 5.96
C GLU A 17 6.05 4.46 6.87
N LEU A 18 5.16 3.46 6.91
CA LEU A 18 4.00 3.40 7.79
C LEU A 18 4.35 3.09 9.26
N LEU A 19 5.40 2.31 9.50
CA LEU A 19 5.89 1.97 10.83
C LEU A 19 6.66 3.13 11.50
N ALA A 20 7.16 4.07 10.70
CA ALA A 20 7.94 5.21 11.19
C ALA A 20 7.09 6.30 11.88
N LEU A 21 5.78 6.31 11.65
CA LEU A 21 4.86 7.30 12.22
C LEU A 21 3.88 6.63 13.19
N PRO A 22 3.56 7.25 14.35
CA PRO A 22 2.48 6.79 15.21
C PRO A 22 1.14 7.02 14.50
N GLY A 23 0.67 5.98 13.81
CA GLY A 23 -0.63 5.87 13.16
C GLY A 23 -0.57 5.66 11.64
N ILE A 24 -1.62 5.04 11.11
CA ILE A 24 -1.78 4.76 9.67
C ILE A 24 -2.19 6.06 8.97
N ARG A 25 -1.19 6.78 8.45
CA ARG A 25 -1.37 8.01 7.67
C ARG A 25 -0.49 7.99 6.43
N CYS A 26 -1.02 8.45 5.31
CA CYS A 26 -0.22 8.67 4.11
C CYS A 26 0.76 9.83 4.36
N PRO A 27 2.08 9.65 4.16
CA PRO A 27 3.08 10.70 4.39
C PRO A 27 2.95 11.89 3.42
N SER A 28 2.30 11.70 2.27
CA SER A 28 2.14 12.77 1.27
C SER A 28 0.86 13.60 1.40
N CYS A 29 -0.23 13.04 1.96
CA CYS A 29 -1.52 13.74 1.98
C CYS A 29 -2.24 13.70 3.33
N GLY A 30 -1.67 13.02 4.34
CA GLY A 30 -2.26 12.90 5.68
C GLY A 30 -3.53 12.04 5.74
N HIS A 31 -3.99 11.48 4.62
CA HIS A 31 -5.18 10.64 4.56
C HIS A 31 -4.95 9.29 5.24
N ARG A 32 -5.99 8.73 5.86
CA ARG A 32 -5.90 7.54 6.73
C ARG A 32 -6.25 6.23 6.03
N ILE A 33 -6.90 6.30 4.87
CA ILE A 33 -7.33 5.11 4.13
C ILE A 33 -6.26 4.72 3.11
N LEU A 34 -5.77 3.49 3.23
CA LEU A 34 -4.76 2.89 2.36
C LEU A 34 -5.24 1.51 1.89
N TYR A 35 -5.04 1.22 0.61
CA TYR A 35 -5.29 -0.09 0.01
C TYR A 35 -4.01 -0.90 -0.08
N LYS A 36 -4.10 -2.22 0.14
CA LYS A 36 -2.96 -3.10 -0.10
C LYS A 36 -2.73 -3.25 -1.60
N ALA A 37 -1.53 -2.95 -2.08
CA ALA A 37 -1.17 -3.15 -3.48
C ALA A 37 -1.14 -4.65 -3.82
N ARG A 38 -1.32 -4.96 -5.10
CA ARG A 38 -1.15 -6.32 -5.62
C ARG A 38 0.24 -6.83 -5.27
N SER A 39 0.34 -8.08 -4.82
CA SER A 39 1.62 -8.73 -4.59
C SER A 39 2.43 -8.79 -5.89
N GLN A 40 3.74 -8.53 -5.82
CA GLN A 40 4.65 -8.68 -6.96
C GLN A 40 4.84 -10.15 -7.39
N VAL A 41 4.45 -11.09 -6.52
CA VAL A 41 4.45 -12.52 -6.85
C VAL A 41 3.37 -12.78 -7.90
N VAL A 42 3.80 -13.31 -9.05
CA VAL A 42 2.90 -13.74 -10.13
C VAL A 42 2.08 -14.91 -9.61
N ARG A 43 0.76 -14.73 -9.61
CA ARG A 43 -0.17 -15.80 -9.27
C ARG A 43 -0.49 -16.59 -10.53
N GLU A 44 -0.12 -17.87 -10.55
CA GLU A 44 -0.57 -18.80 -11.59
C GLU A 44 -2.03 -19.16 -11.35
N ILE A 45 -2.87 -18.93 -12.36
CA ILE A 45 -4.30 -19.24 -12.34
C ILE A 45 -4.56 -20.14 -13.54
N ARG A 46 -5.01 -21.38 -13.31
CA ARG A 46 -5.42 -22.27 -14.39
C ARG A 46 -6.67 -21.71 -15.06
N ALA A 47 -6.66 -21.62 -16.38
CA ALA A 47 -7.78 -21.08 -17.14
C ALA A 47 -8.96 -22.06 -17.24
N ARG A 48 -8.67 -23.36 -17.19
CA ARG A 48 -9.63 -24.47 -17.16
C ARG A 48 -8.96 -25.72 -16.60
#